data_AF-A0AAV4NWT9-F1
#
_entry.id   AF-A0AAV4NWT9-F1
#
_cell.length_a   1.000
_cell.length_b   1.000
_cell.length_c   1.000
_cell.angle_alpha   90.00
_cell.angle_beta   90.00
_cell.angle_gamma   90.00
#
_symmetry.space_group_name_H-M   'P 1'
#
loop_
_entity.id
_entity.type
_entity.pdbx_description
1 polymer ?
#
loop_
_entity_poly.entity_id
_entity_poly.type
_entity_poly.pdbx_seq_one_letter_code
_entity_poly.pdbx_strand_id
1 'polypeptide(L)'
;NPPGNITLNARNKDGIITNRLTLGPSSMMSFAEQFSIKNRKGEILFQADDKEVAISAERLRVTGPGGIHFQGSVQTPLVTAEPFQQLRLESPTRTLNVKAPEGIGIESRAGDISASCLKDLKLHSKEGAIWLDSERVELRNLKTAIPTTRGRSYPGIYQLCACENGRLFLAPPDKACQADNIVCKDKF
;
A
#
# COMPACT_ATOMS: atom_id res chain seq x y z
N ASN A 1 -18.66 28.17 43.83
CA ASN A 1 -19.63 27.58 42.88
C ASN A 1 -18.86 26.93 41.75
N PRO A 2 -19.03 25.61 41.49
CA PRO A 2 -18.61 25.07 40.22
C PRO A 2 -19.36 25.83 39.10
N PRO A 3 -18.72 26.12 37.96
CA PRO A 3 -19.37 26.81 36.86
C PRO A 3 -20.61 26.00 36.43
N GLY A 4 -21.79 26.65 36.46
CA GLY A 4 -23.04 26.03 36.05
C GLY A 4 -23.06 25.80 34.53
N ASN A 5 -23.79 24.78 34.09
CA ASN A 5 -23.95 24.51 32.66
C ASN A 5 -24.77 25.62 32.00
N ILE A 6 -24.37 26.04 30.81
CA ILE A 6 -25.14 26.96 29.97
C ILE A 6 -25.92 26.11 28.96
N THR A 7 -27.24 26.27 28.91
CA THR A 7 -28.10 25.56 27.96
C THR A 7 -28.88 26.55 27.09
N LEU A 8 -28.76 26.41 25.77
CA LEU A 8 -29.53 27.16 24.79
C LEU A 8 -30.56 26.21 24.16
N ASN A 9 -31.83 26.61 24.13
CA ASN A 9 -32.91 25.84 23.50
C ASN A 9 -33.56 26.67 22.40
N ALA A 10 -33.69 26.08 21.21
CA ALA A 10 -34.60 26.57 20.18
C ALA A 10 -35.95 25.88 20.35
N ARG A 11 -37.05 26.62 20.21
CA ARG A 11 -38.42 26.08 20.30
C ARG A 11 -39.20 26.41 19.04
N ASN A 12 -40.10 25.51 18.65
CA ASN A 12 -41.08 25.78 17.60
C ASN A 12 -42.24 26.66 18.12
N LYS A 13 -43.24 26.92 17.26
CA LYS A 13 -44.43 27.74 17.61
C LYS A 13 -45.27 27.15 18.74
N ASP A 14 -45.23 25.84 18.92
CA ASP A 14 -45.95 25.11 19.96
C ASP A 14 -45.17 25.04 21.30
N GLY A 15 -43.99 25.67 21.36
CA GLY A 15 -43.12 25.67 22.54
C GLY A 15 -42.28 24.39 22.71
N ILE A 16 -42.35 23.45 21.76
CA ILE A 16 -41.56 22.21 21.76
C ILE A 16 -40.11 22.53 21.41
N ILE A 17 -39.17 21.99 22.18
CA ILE A 17 -37.73 22.17 21.95
C ILE A 17 -37.31 21.37 20.72
N THR A 18 -36.79 22.05 19.70
CA THR A 18 -36.33 21.44 18.45
C THR A 18 -34.81 21.28 18.40
N ASN A 19 -34.07 22.18 19.03
CA ASN A 19 -32.61 22.09 19.14
C ASN A 19 -32.15 22.46 20.54
N ARG A 20 -31.09 21.81 21.02
CA ARG A 20 -30.45 22.11 22.29
C ARG A 20 -28.93 22.12 22.13
N LEU A 21 -28.29 23.14 22.68
CA LEU A 21 -26.84 23.19 22.85
C LEU A 21 -26.54 23.36 24.35
N THR A 22 -25.77 22.44 24.91
CA THR A 22 -25.36 22.46 26.32
C THR A 22 -23.85 22.58 26.41
N LEU A 23 -23.38 23.61 27.09
CA LEU A 23 -21.98 23.83 27.43
C LEU A 23 -21.78 23.55 28.92
N GLY A 24 -21.06 22.49 29.24
CA GLY A 24 -20.60 22.18 30.58
C GLY A 24 -19.12 22.49 30.78
N PRO A 25 -18.58 22.28 31.99
CA PRO A 25 -17.18 22.57 32.31
C PRO A 25 -16.17 21.73 31.50
N SER A 26 -16.56 20.55 31.01
CA SER A 26 -15.66 19.61 30.31
C SER A 26 -16.18 19.13 28.96
N SER A 27 -17.44 19.43 28.60
CA SER A 27 -18.05 18.92 27.37
C SER A 27 -19.03 19.93 26.80
N MET A 28 -19.14 19.90 25.48
CA MET A 28 -20.20 20.58 24.72
C MET A 28 -21.01 19.50 24.02
N MET A 29 -22.33 19.52 24.19
CA MET A 29 -23.26 18.58 23.58
C MET A 29 -24.31 19.32 22.76
N SER A 30 -24.57 18.85 21.54
CA SER A 30 -25.63 19.36 20.69
C SER A 30 -26.65 18.26 20.41
N PHE A 31 -27.92 18.60 20.55
CA PHE A 31 -29.07 17.80 20.11
C PHE A 31 -29.79 18.62 19.03
N ALA A 32 -29.67 18.18 17.79
CA ALA A 32 -30.23 18.85 16.62
C ALA A 32 -30.37 17.82 15.49
N GLU A 33 -31.29 18.07 14.55
CA GLU A 33 -31.36 17.30 13.30
C GLU A 33 -30.10 17.49 12.45
N GLN A 34 -29.48 18.67 12.55
CA GLN A 34 -28.25 18.98 11.83
C GLN A 34 -27.38 19.94 12.65
N PHE A 35 -26.10 19.62 12.79
CA PHE A 35 -25.09 20.50 13.34
C PHE A 35 -24.16 21.00 12.23
N SER A 36 -23.93 22.32 12.13
CA SER A 36 -23.04 22.88 11.11
C SER A 36 -22.16 23.98 11.66
N ILE A 37 -20.88 23.95 11.29
CA ILE A 37 -19.90 25.01 11.54
C ILE A 37 -19.59 25.65 10.20
N LYS A 38 -19.77 26.97 10.14
CA LYS A 38 -19.50 27.77 8.94
C LYS A 38 -18.38 28.75 9.19
N ASN A 39 -17.64 29.10 8.13
CA ASN A 39 -16.68 30.19 8.20
C ASN A 39 -17.40 31.56 8.11
N ARG A 40 -16.63 32.66 8.19
CA ARG A 40 -17.18 34.04 8.13
C ARG A 40 -17.86 34.40 6.80
N LYS A 41 -17.59 33.64 5.73
CA LYS A 41 -18.24 33.81 4.42
C LYS A 41 -19.54 33.01 4.30
N GLY A 42 -19.88 32.20 5.30
CA GLY A 42 -21.06 31.34 5.30
C GLY A 42 -20.85 29.96 4.68
N GLU A 43 -19.61 29.62 4.27
CA GLU A 43 -19.27 28.30 3.72
C GLU A 43 -19.18 27.27 4.86
N ILE A 44 -19.68 26.05 4.62
CA ILE A 44 -19.64 24.97 5.59
C ILE A 44 -18.19 24.46 5.72
N LEU A 45 -17.72 24.31 6.96
CA LEU A 45 -16.44 23.67 7.29
C LEU A 45 -16.63 22.26 7.84
N PHE A 46 -17.69 22.08 8.63
CA PHE A 46 -18.08 20.82 9.25
C PHE A 46 -19.61 20.75 9.31
N GLN A 47 -20.18 19.61 8.97
CA GLN A 47 -21.60 19.32 9.10
C GLN A 47 -21.80 17.89 9.56
N ALA A 48 -22.77 17.66 10.42
CA ALA A 48 -23.15 16.32 10.88
C ALA A 48 -24.67 16.23 11.02
N ASP A 49 -25.24 15.15 10.51
CA ASP A 49 -26.65 14.74 10.68
C ASP A 49 -26.75 13.23 10.95
N ASP A 50 -27.94 12.65 10.76
CA ASP A 50 -28.21 11.23 10.97
C ASP A 50 -27.67 10.31 9.85
N LYS A 51 -27.23 10.88 8.72
CA LYS A 51 -26.76 10.14 7.54
C LYS A 51 -25.25 10.23 7.38
N GLU A 52 -24.68 11.42 7.53
CA GLU A 52 -23.27 11.65 7.24
C GLU A 52 -22.62 12.76 8.08
N VAL A 53 -21.29 12.73 8.08
CA VAL A 53 -20.45 13.80 8.59
C VAL A 53 -19.61 14.32 7.45
N ALA A 54 -19.85 15.57 7.05
CA ALA A 54 -19.12 16.23 5.98
C ALA A 54 -18.07 17.21 6.56
N ILE A 55 -16.81 17.07 6.10
CA ILE A 55 -15.72 17.99 6.40
C ILE A 55 -15.33 18.68 5.09
N SER A 56 -15.54 20.00 5.04
CA SER A 56 -15.37 20.81 3.82
C SER A 56 -14.23 21.83 3.94
N ALA A 57 -13.24 21.52 4.78
CA ALA A 57 -12.03 22.32 4.90
C ALA A 57 -11.04 22.00 3.77
N GLU A 58 -10.27 23.00 3.31
CA GLU A 58 -9.23 22.80 2.29
C GLU A 58 -8.16 21.78 2.73
N ARG A 59 -7.87 21.72 4.04
CA ARG A 59 -6.89 20.81 4.63
C ARG A 59 -7.39 20.26 5.95
N LEU A 60 -7.46 18.94 6.07
CA LEU A 60 -7.68 18.23 7.32
C LEU A 60 -6.34 17.69 7.83
N ARG A 61 -5.90 18.16 9.00
CA ARG A 61 -4.65 17.70 9.64
C ARG A 61 -4.97 16.90 10.89
N VAL A 62 -4.47 15.67 10.97
CA VAL A 62 -4.55 14.81 12.15
C VAL A 62 -3.17 14.80 12.82
N THR A 63 -3.06 15.42 14.00
CA THR A 63 -1.76 15.63 14.70
C THR A 63 -1.52 14.68 15.88
N GLY A 64 -2.50 13.84 16.23
CA GLY A 64 -2.35 12.88 17.32
C GLY A 64 -1.34 11.76 16.96
N PRO A 65 -0.50 11.29 17.91
CA PRO A 65 0.50 10.26 17.64
C PRO A 65 -0.12 8.92 17.22
N GLY A 66 -1.38 8.66 17.60
CA GLY A 66 -2.13 7.47 17.16
C GLY A 66 -2.69 7.57 15.74
N GLY A 67 -2.55 8.72 15.07
CA GLY A 67 -3.10 8.94 13.74
C GLY A 67 -4.62 8.83 13.71
N ILE A 68 -5.14 8.31 12.59
CA ILE A 68 -6.57 8.07 12.37
C ILE A 68 -6.80 6.58 12.13
N HIS A 69 -7.87 6.04 12.72
CA HIS A 69 -8.30 4.67 12.50
C HIS A 69 -9.56 4.65 11.64
N PHE A 70 -9.50 3.94 10.52
CA PHE A 70 -10.65 3.71 9.65
C PHE A 70 -11.10 2.26 9.79
N GLN A 71 -12.37 2.04 10.16
CA GLN A 71 -12.96 0.69 10.20
C GLN A 71 -13.30 0.15 8.81
N GLY A 72 -13.47 1.05 7.83
CA GLY A 72 -13.86 0.74 6.47
C GLY A 72 -12.84 1.19 5.42
N SER A 73 -13.30 1.25 4.17
CA SER A 73 -12.47 1.70 3.05
C SER A 73 -12.34 3.22 3.02
N VAL A 74 -11.15 3.69 2.67
CA VAL A 74 -10.90 5.11 2.35
C VAL A 74 -10.82 5.23 0.83
N GLN A 75 -11.68 6.05 0.24
CA GLN A 75 -11.63 6.37 -1.19
C GLN A 75 -10.92 7.71 -1.37
N THR A 76 -9.81 7.71 -2.08
CA THR A 76 -9.05 8.92 -2.41
C THR A 76 -8.35 8.74 -3.77
N PRO A 77 -8.29 9.78 -4.61
CA PRO A 77 -7.59 9.70 -5.89
C PRO A 77 -6.06 9.69 -5.74
N LEU A 78 -5.53 10.22 -4.63
CA LEU A 78 -4.09 10.34 -4.42
C LEU A 78 -3.73 10.08 -2.96
N VAL A 79 -2.67 9.31 -2.76
CA VAL A 79 -1.99 9.15 -1.47
C VAL A 79 -0.54 9.57 -1.69
N THR A 80 -0.09 10.59 -0.98
CA THR A 80 1.27 11.13 -1.10
C THR A 80 1.76 11.58 0.28
N ALA A 81 3.08 11.64 0.45
CA ALA A 81 3.71 12.23 1.63
C ALA A 81 4.00 13.73 1.43
N GLU A 82 4.29 14.43 2.52
CA GLU A 82 4.81 15.80 2.44
C GLU A 82 6.20 15.82 1.78
N PRO A 83 6.63 16.95 1.19
CA PRO A 83 7.98 17.07 0.63
C PRO A 83 9.05 16.67 1.63
N PHE A 84 10.04 15.91 1.16
CA PHE A 84 11.16 15.38 1.96
C PHE A 84 10.76 14.41 3.08
N GLN A 85 9.50 13.95 3.12
CA GLN A 85 9.05 12.88 4.01
C GLN A 85 8.81 11.58 3.25
N GLN A 86 8.96 10.46 3.94
CA GLN A 86 8.72 9.14 3.38
C GLN A 86 7.23 8.78 3.45
N LEU A 87 6.65 8.35 2.33
CA LEU A 87 5.39 7.63 2.33
C LEU A 87 5.65 6.17 2.67
N ARG A 88 5.08 5.68 3.78
CA ARG A 88 5.18 4.29 4.21
C ARG A 88 3.80 3.64 4.24
N LEU A 89 3.61 2.65 3.37
CA LEU A 89 2.44 1.77 3.38
C LEU A 89 2.88 0.43 3.99
N GLU A 90 2.32 0.06 5.14
CA GLU A 90 2.74 -1.14 5.85
C GLU A 90 1.59 -1.93 6.47
N SER A 91 1.82 -3.23 6.65
CA SER A 91 0.94 -4.15 7.38
C SER A 91 1.82 -5.00 8.31
N PRO A 92 2.11 -4.54 9.53
CA PRO A 92 3.10 -5.18 10.40
C PRO A 92 2.73 -6.61 10.84
N THR A 93 1.43 -6.89 10.95
CA THR A 93 0.92 -8.15 11.51
C THR A 93 0.31 -9.08 10.46
N ARG A 94 0.07 -8.58 9.24
CA ARG A 94 -0.68 -9.30 8.21
C ARG A 94 -0.09 -9.01 6.83
N THR A 95 -0.94 -8.88 5.83
CA THR A 95 -0.57 -8.67 4.44
C THR A 95 -0.95 -7.26 4.02
N LEU A 96 -0.15 -6.69 3.13
CA LEU A 96 -0.50 -5.50 2.35
C LEU A 96 -0.81 -5.99 0.94
N ASN A 97 -2.01 -5.73 0.45
CA ASN A 97 -2.45 -6.16 -0.88
C ASN A 97 -2.73 -4.93 -1.75
N VAL A 98 -2.09 -4.85 -2.92
CA VAL A 98 -2.35 -3.83 -3.93
C VAL A 98 -3.00 -4.53 -5.12
N LYS A 99 -4.17 -4.04 -5.53
CA LYS A 99 -4.94 -4.59 -6.66
C LYS A 99 -5.42 -3.42 -7.51
N ALA A 100 -5.32 -3.56 -8.83
CA ALA A 100 -5.79 -2.56 -9.78
C ALA A 100 -6.37 -3.25 -11.02
N PRO A 101 -7.52 -2.79 -11.55
CA PRO A 101 -8.11 -3.37 -12.76
C PRO A 101 -7.25 -3.16 -14.02
N GLU A 102 -6.64 -1.99 -14.17
CA GLU A 102 -5.84 -1.63 -15.35
C GLU A 102 -4.35 -1.99 -15.21
N GLY A 103 -3.90 -2.31 -14.00
CA GLY A 103 -2.50 -2.65 -13.71
C GLY A 103 -1.89 -1.79 -12.60
N ILE A 104 -0.69 -2.18 -12.16
CA ILE A 104 0.07 -1.48 -11.12
C ILE A 104 1.42 -1.08 -11.72
N GLY A 105 1.68 0.23 -11.80
CA GLY A 105 2.99 0.78 -12.15
C GLY A 105 3.82 1.04 -10.90
N ILE A 106 5.08 0.60 -10.91
CA ILE A 106 6.06 0.91 -9.86
C ILE A 106 7.23 1.57 -10.58
N GLU A 107 7.42 2.87 -10.36
CA GLU A 107 8.44 3.67 -11.04
C GLU A 107 9.24 4.51 -10.04
N SER A 108 10.48 4.82 -10.42
CA SER A 108 11.37 5.71 -9.65
C SER A 108 12.13 6.62 -10.61
N ARG A 109 12.03 7.94 -10.40
CA ARG A 109 12.67 8.94 -11.27
C ARG A 109 14.14 9.20 -10.96
N ALA A 110 14.54 9.05 -9.70
CA ALA A 110 15.85 9.52 -9.21
C ALA A 110 16.56 8.54 -8.28
N GLY A 111 16.05 7.31 -8.14
CA GLY A 111 16.60 6.28 -7.26
C GLY A 111 16.28 4.87 -7.73
N ASP A 112 16.75 3.87 -6.99
CA ASP A 112 16.47 2.47 -7.27
C ASP A 112 15.10 2.03 -6.74
N ILE A 113 14.59 0.93 -7.30
CA ILE A 113 13.48 0.18 -6.72
C ILE A 113 14.09 -1.09 -6.12
N SER A 114 14.04 -1.19 -4.80
CA SER A 114 14.53 -2.35 -4.07
C SER A 114 13.38 -3.18 -3.51
N ALA A 115 13.45 -4.51 -3.66
CA ALA A 115 12.56 -5.44 -2.99
C ALA A 115 13.38 -6.44 -2.15
N SER A 116 13.00 -6.61 -0.88
CA SER A 116 13.67 -7.51 0.05
C SER A 116 12.66 -8.39 0.78
N CYS A 117 12.98 -9.66 0.97
CA CYS A 117 12.13 -10.61 1.70
C CYS A 117 12.98 -11.48 2.63
N LEU A 118 12.39 -11.93 3.74
CA LEU A 118 13.04 -12.87 4.66
C LEU A 118 13.06 -14.31 4.11
N LYS A 119 12.01 -14.68 3.35
CA LYS A 119 11.84 -16.00 2.75
C LYS A 119 11.84 -15.86 1.23
N ASP A 120 10.70 -16.13 0.60
CA ASP A 120 10.59 -16.21 -0.85
C ASP A 120 10.02 -14.91 -1.44
N LEU A 121 10.65 -14.42 -2.52
CA LEU A 121 10.05 -13.47 -3.45
C LEU A 121 9.43 -14.25 -4.61
N LYS A 122 8.11 -14.13 -4.80
CA LYS A 122 7.38 -14.84 -5.86
C LYS A 122 6.94 -13.86 -6.94
N LEU A 123 7.45 -14.04 -8.15
CA LEU A 123 6.95 -13.41 -9.36
C LEU A 123 6.18 -14.47 -10.16
N HIS A 124 4.90 -14.22 -10.43
CA HIS A 124 4.04 -15.19 -11.11
C HIS A 124 3.13 -14.47 -12.11
N SER A 125 3.20 -14.89 -13.38
CA SER A 125 2.25 -14.50 -14.42
C SER A 125 1.30 -15.67 -14.71
N LYS A 126 0.01 -15.39 -14.84
CA LYS A 126 -1.03 -16.41 -15.08
C LYS A 126 -1.14 -16.81 -16.55
N GLU A 127 -1.15 -15.82 -17.43
CA GLU A 127 -1.38 -16.00 -18.88
C GLU A 127 -0.24 -15.46 -19.73
N GLY A 128 0.65 -14.65 -19.15
CA GLY A 128 1.73 -13.97 -19.87
C GLY A 128 3.11 -14.41 -19.42
N ALA A 129 4.09 -13.56 -19.69
CA ALA A 129 5.48 -13.74 -19.31
C ALA A 129 5.89 -12.75 -18.20
N ILE A 130 7.05 -13.02 -17.59
CA ILE A 130 7.77 -12.08 -16.74
C ILE A 130 8.98 -11.61 -17.55
N TRP A 131 9.03 -10.31 -17.85
CA TRP A 131 10.12 -9.70 -18.62
C TRP A 131 11.11 -9.03 -17.68
N LEU A 132 12.40 -9.27 -17.93
CA LEU A 132 13.51 -8.58 -17.25
C LEU A 132 14.32 -7.86 -18.34
N ASP A 133 13.88 -6.66 -18.71
CA ASP A 133 14.54 -5.84 -19.72
C ASP A 133 15.57 -4.92 -19.04
N SER A 134 16.84 -5.29 -19.15
CA SER A 134 17.98 -4.60 -18.55
C SER A 134 19.25 -4.95 -19.31
N GLU A 135 20.21 -4.03 -19.37
CA GLU A 135 21.55 -4.30 -19.88
C GLU A 135 22.25 -5.44 -19.12
N ARG A 136 21.90 -5.62 -17.84
CA ARG A 136 22.48 -6.67 -16.99
C ARG A 136 21.50 -7.16 -15.95
N VAL A 137 21.36 -8.49 -15.88
CA VAL A 137 20.61 -9.20 -14.82
C VAL A 137 21.60 -10.05 -14.04
N GLU A 138 21.72 -9.80 -12.74
CA GLU A 138 22.71 -10.47 -11.88
C GLU A 138 22.04 -11.30 -10.78
N LEU A 139 22.41 -12.58 -10.71
CA LEU A 139 22.10 -13.45 -9.57
C LEU A 139 23.37 -13.60 -8.73
N ARG A 140 23.53 -12.73 -7.72
CA ARG A 140 24.71 -12.72 -6.87
C ARG A 140 24.68 -13.86 -5.85
N ASN A 141 25.87 -14.31 -5.43
CA ASN A 141 26.06 -15.35 -4.42
C ASN A 141 25.53 -16.74 -4.81
N LEU A 142 25.40 -17.01 -6.11
CA LEU A 142 25.22 -18.39 -6.57
C LEU A 142 26.46 -19.21 -6.20
N LYS A 143 26.25 -20.41 -5.64
CA LYS A 143 27.34 -21.34 -5.37
C LYS A 143 27.97 -21.76 -6.70
N THR A 144 29.27 -21.54 -6.86
CA THR A 144 30.02 -21.93 -8.06
C THR A 144 30.79 -23.22 -7.81
N ALA A 145 30.94 -24.06 -8.85
CA ALA A 145 31.88 -25.17 -8.82
C ALA A 145 33.26 -24.59 -9.10
N ILE A 146 34.15 -24.64 -8.12
CA ILE A 146 35.58 -24.38 -8.38
C ILE A 146 36.13 -25.63 -9.05
N PRO A 147 36.66 -25.59 -10.28
CA PRO A 147 37.25 -26.76 -10.90
C PRO A 147 38.43 -27.24 -10.06
N THR A 148 38.38 -28.47 -9.54
CA THR A 148 39.60 -29.08 -9.00
C THR A 148 40.53 -29.38 -10.16
N THR A 149 41.83 -29.20 -9.98
CA THR A 149 42.90 -29.53 -10.95
C THR A 149 42.90 -31.00 -11.41
N ARG A 150 42.02 -31.85 -10.85
CA ARG A 150 41.85 -33.27 -11.19
C ARG A 150 40.57 -33.59 -11.98
N GLY A 151 39.85 -32.60 -12.48
CA GLY A 151 38.68 -32.83 -13.34
C GLY A 151 37.51 -33.55 -12.67
N ARG A 152 37.43 -33.55 -11.33
CA ARG A 152 36.29 -34.15 -10.62
C ARG A 152 35.16 -33.13 -10.54
N SER A 153 34.05 -33.44 -11.20
CA SER A 153 32.77 -32.74 -11.08
C SER A 153 32.24 -32.90 -9.64
N TYR A 154 31.86 -31.79 -8.98
CA TYR A 154 31.28 -31.84 -7.64
C TYR A 154 29.82 -32.31 -7.73
N PRO A 155 29.42 -33.35 -6.98
CA PRO A 155 28.01 -33.75 -6.94
C PRO A 155 27.16 -32.59 -6.44
N GLY A 156 26.16 -32.18 -7.24
CA GLY A 156 25.18 -31.16 -6.85
C GLY A 156 25.49 -29.72 -7.27
N ILE A 157 26.51 -29.48 -8.09
CA ILE A 157 26.71 -28.17 -8.73
C ILE A 157 26.40 -28.28 -10.22
N TYR A 158 25.64 -27.32 -10.75
CA TYR A 158 25.18 -27.28 -12.14
C TYR A 158 25.42 -25.90 -12.72
N GLN A 159 25.61 -25.83 -14.03
CA GLN A 159 25.49 -24.56 -14.76
C GLN A 159 24.00 -24.32 -15.12
N LEU A 160 23.57 -23.07 -15.08
CA LEU A 160 22.24 -22.65 -15.50
C LEU A 160 22.32 -22.19 -16.97
N CYS A 161 21.57 -22.88 -17.82
CA CYS A 161 21.53 -22.67 -19.25
C CYS A 161 20.18 -22.09 -19.68
N ALA A 162 20.16 -21.30 -20.75
CA ALA A 162 18.96 -20.74 -21.34
C ALA A 162 18.75 -21.28 -22.76
N CYS A 163 17.54 -21.73 -23.06
CA CYS A 163 17.08 -22.04 -24.41
C CYS A 163 16.71 -20.75 -25.17
N GLU A 164 16.60 -20.80 -26.50
CA GLU A 164 16.16 -19.65 -27.32
C GLU A 164 14.75 -19.15 -26.97
N ASN A 165 13.86 -20.04 -26.50
CA ASN A 165 12.53 -19.68 -26.01
C ASN A 165 12.51 -19.11 -24.57
N GLY A 166 13.67 -18.84 -23.98
CA GLY A 166 13.80 -18.29 -22.63
C GLY A 166 13.67 -19.31 -21.50
N ARG A 167 13.45 -20.61 -21.79
CA ARG A 167 13.40 -21.65 -20.75
C ARG A 167 14.79 -21.88 -20.14
N LEU A 168 14.87 -21.83 -18.81
CA LEU A 168 16.09 -22.14 -18.07
C LEU A 168 16.19 -23.64 -17.72
N PHE A 169 17.37 -24.23 -17.86
CA PHE A 169 17.65 -25.62 -17.49
C PHE A 169 19.01 -25.78 -16.81
N LEU A 170 19.17 -26.87 -16.06
CA LEU A 170 20.44 -27.21 -15.39
C LEU A 170 21.25 -28.17 -16.26
N ALA A 171 22.54 -27.88 -16.46
CA ALA A 171 23.47 -28.77 -17.14
C ALA A 171 24.68 -29.13 -16.25
N PRO A 172 25.38 -30.26 -16.50
CA PRO A 172 26.59 -30.61 -15.77
C PRO A 172 27.66 -29.52 -15.89
N PRO A 173 28.42 -29.21 -14.82
CA PRO A 173 29.33 -28.07 -14.80
C PRO A 173 30.62 -28.30 -15.61
N ASP A 174 30.92 -29.55 -15.96
CA ASP A 174 32.11 -29.98 -16.70
C ASP A 174 31.91 -30.09 -18.22
N LYS A 175 30.70 -29.81 -18.72
CA LYS A 175 30.34 -29.91 -20.14
C LYS A 175 29.90 -28.58 -20.71
N ALA A 176 29.81 -28.48 -22.03
CA ALA A 176 29.20 -27.33 -22.68
C ALA A 176 27.71 -27.24 -22.32
N CYS A 177 27.21 -26.01 -22.21
CA CYS A 177 25.82 -25.69 -21.98
C CYS A 177 24.98 -26.09 -23.21
N GLN A 178 24.55 -27.35 -23.25
CA GLN A 178 23.84 -27.96 -24.38
C GLN A 178 22.68 -28.79 -23.86
N ALA A 179 21.55 -28.69 -24.56
CA ALA A 179 20.33 -29.43 -24.28
C ALA A 179 19.84 -30.12 -25.55
N ASP A 180 19.26 -31.31 -25.39
CA ASP A 180 18.52 -31.96 -26.45
C ASP A 180 17.23 -31.17 -26.74
N ASN A 181 16.69 -31.30 -27.96
CA ASN A 181 15.50 -30.56 -28.41
C ASN A 181 14.29 -30.77 -27.48
N ILE A 182 14.23 -31.90 -26.76
CA ILE A 182 13.16 -32.21 -25.81
C ILE A 182 13.15 -31.24 -24.61
N VAL A 183 14.32 -30.75 -24.20
CA VAL A 183 14.45 -29.81 -23.06
C VAL A 183 14.03 -28.40 -23.47
N CYS A 184 14.34 -27.98 -24.70
CA CYS A 184 14.04 -26.64 -25.20
C CYS A 184 12.74 -26.54 -26.01
N LYS A 185 11.96 -27.62 -26.16
CA LYS A 185 10.62 -27.55 -26.77
C LYS A 185 9.63 -26.83 -25.87
N ASP A 186 8.77 -26.02 -26.49
CA ASP A 186 7.58 -25.48 -25.84
C ASP A 186 6.67 -26.65 -25.43
N LYS A 187 6.23 -26.64 -24.17
CA LYS A 187 5.12 -27.50 -23.77
C LYS A 187 3.85 -26.79 -24.24
N PHE A 188 3.21 -27.36 -25.26
CA PHE A 188 1.83 -27.04 -25.63
C PHE A 188 0.89 -27.25 -24.45
#